data_AF-A0A7C7GKT1-F1
#
_entry.id   AF-A0A7C7GKT1-F1
#
_cell.length_a   1.000
_cell.length_b   1.000
_cell.length_c   1.000
_cell.angle_alpha   90.00
_cell.angle_beta   90.00
_cell.angle_gamma   90.00
#
_symmetry.space_group_name_H-M   'P 1'
#
loop_
_entity.id
_entity.type
_entity.pdbx_description
1 polymer ?
#
loop_
_entity_poly.entity_id
_entity_poly.type
_entity_poly.pdbx_seq_one_letter_code
_entity_poly.pdbx_strand_id
1 'polypeptide(L)'
;MYPIQILCPQEQQSSNKLHIAVLFLFFFFFIGCDENGEIKDDIKDRPIQTSFNINDFNSAIDCQNCHPNHYQEWSASMHAYAMKDPVWLSLQRQEHAVHNAIG
;
A
#
# COMPACT_ATOMS: atom_id res chain seq x y z
N MET A 1 -38.78 19.52 -30.31
CA MET A 1 -38.26 18.65 -29.22
C MET A 1 -38.32 19.49 -27.95
N TYR A 2 -39.36 19.33 -27.12
CA TYR A 2 -39.55 20.13 -25.91
C TYR A 2 -38.81 19.47 -24.72
N PRO A 3 -38.12 20.22 -23.86
CA PRO A 3 -37.54 19.66 -22.64
C PRO A 3 -38.62 19.51 -21.56
N ILE A 4 -38.66 18.32 -20.94
CA ILE A 4 -39.51 17.98 -19.80
C ILE A 4 -38.96 18.69 -18.56
N GLN A 5 -39.72 19.65 -18.05
CA GLN A 5 -39.49 20.31 -16.76
C GLN A 5 -40.00 19.37 -15.66
N ILE A 6 -39.12 18.61 -15.01
CA ILE A 6 -39.48 17.90 -13.78
C ILE A 6 -39.45 18.92 -12.64
N LEU A 7 -40.64 19.44 -12.30
CA LEU A 7 -40.90 20.14 -11.04
C LEU A 7 -40.64 19.15 -9.89
N CYS A 8 -39.58 19.35 -9.11
CA CYS A 8 -39.43 18.71 -7.80
C CYS A 8 -40.14 19.58 -6.75
N PRO A 9 -41.12 19.06 -5.99
CA PRO A 9 -41.70 19.81 -4.88
C PRO A 9 -40.64 19.99 -3.78
N GLN A 10 -40.25 21.23 -3.51
CA GLN A 10 -39.44 21.57 -2.33
C GLN A 10 -40.35 21.51 -1.09
N GLU A 11 -40.27 20.41 -0.35
CA GLU A 11 -40.89 20.32 0.97
C GLU A 11 -40.06 21.18 1.94
N GLN A 12 -40.66 22.28 2.38
CA GLN A 12 -40.09 23.23 3.32
C GLN A 12 -40.03 22.59 4.72
N GLN A 13 -38.89 21.99 5.10
CA GLN A 13 -38.74 21.34 6.41
C GLN A 13 -37.58 21.94 7.25
N SER A 14 -37.97 22.81 8.18
CA SER A 14 -37.32 23.16 9.46
C SER A 14 -35.77 23.23 9.50
N SER A 15 -35.22 24.42 9.25
CA SER A 15 -33.78 24.74 9.28
C SER A 15 -33.07 24.44 10.62
N ASN A 16 -33.78 24.46 11.75
CA ASN A 16 -33.16 24.29 13.08
C ASN A 16 -32.65 22.87 13.35
N LYS A 17 -33.30 21.83 12.82
CA LYS A 17 -32.84 20.44 13.02
C LYS A 17 -31.60 20.13 12.19
N LEU A 18 -31.52 20.67 10.97
CA LEU A 18 -30.37 20.51 10.09
C LEU A 18 -29.15 21.27 10.62
N HIS A 19 -29.33 22.50 11.11
CA HIS A 19 -28.24 23.26 11.72
C HIS A 19 -27.70 22.58 12.98
N ILE A 20 -28.57 22.06 13.86
CA ILE A 20 -28.13 21.33 15.06
C ILE A 20 -27.37 20.06 14.66
N ALA A 21 -27.86 19.30 13.69
CA ALA A 21 -27.17 18.09 13.20
C ALA A 21 -25.80 18.42 12.58
N VAL A 22 -25.69 19.50 11.82
CA VAL A 22 -24.43 19.95 11.21
C VAL A 22 -23.44 20.41 12.28
N LEU A 23 -23.90 21.13 13.31
CA LEU A 23 -23.05 21.55 14.43
C LEU A 23 -22.54 20.35 15.25
N PHE A 24 -23.37 19.32 15.46
CA PHE A 24 -22.94 18.08 16.11
C PHE A 24 -21.91 17.30 15.29
N LEU A 25 -22.10 17.21 13.97
CA LEU A 25 -21.13 16.57 13.07
C LEU A 25 -19.80 17.33 13.04
N PHE A 26 -19.85 18.66 13.03
CA PHE A 26 -18.66 19.51 13.08
C PHE A 26 -17.91 19.28 14.41
N PHE A 27 -18.62 19.26 15.54
CA PHE A 27 -18.02 19.01 16.86
C PHE A 27 -17.35 17.63 16.97
N PHE A 28 -17.97 16.58 16.42
CA PHE A 28 -17.36 15.24 16.35
C PHE A 28 -16.11 15.20 15.48
N PHE A 29 -15.99 16.07 14.48
CA PHE A 29 -14.81 16.15 13.61
C PHE A 29 -13.60 16.83 14.29
N PHE A 30 -13.83 17.71 15.28
CA PHE A 30 -12.75 18.40 16.01
C PHE A 30 -12.32 17.69 17.30
N ILE A 31 -13.09 16.72 17.81
CA ILE A 31 -12.62 15.81 18.89
C ILE A 31 -11.89 14.62 18.23
N GLY A 32 -10.91 14.92 17.39
CA GLY A 32 -9.94 13.94 16.92
C GLY A 32 -9.07 13.50 18.08
N CYS A 33 -8.81 12.19 18.18
CA CYS A 33 -7.84 11.66 19.12
C CYS A 33 -6.43 12.14 18.73
N ASP A 34 -5.73 12.76 19.67
CA ASP A 34 -4.30 13.03 19.58
C ASP A 34 -3.56 11.71 19.83
N GLU A 35 -3.17 11.00 18.78
CA GLU A 35 -2.19 9.93 18.89
C GLU A 35 -0.81 10.57 19.07
N ASN A 36 -0.42 10.82 20.32
CA ASN A 36 1.00 11.01 20.66
C ASN A 36 1.70 9.65 20.52
N GLY A 37 1.84 9.19 19.27
CA GLY A 37 2.59 8.02 18.91
C GLY A 37 4.07 8.32 19.00
N GLU A 38 4.71 7.90 20.09
CA GLU A 38 6.16 7.89 20.16
C GLU A 38 6.70 6.98 19.06
N ILE A 39 7.42 7.56 18.09
CA ILE A 39 8.20 6.81 17.11
C ILE A 39 9.34 6.14 17.86
N LYS A 40 9.17 4.85 18.21
CA LYS A 40 10.28 4.03 18.67
C LYS A 40 11.18 3.76 17.47
N ASP A 41 12.31 4.45 17.42
CA ASP A 41 13.39 4.17 16.48
C ASP A 41 14.02 2.81 16.83
N ASP A 42 13.37 1.72 16.42
CA ASP A 42 13.85 0.34 16.63
C ASP A 42 15.09 0.01 15.77
N ILE A 43 15.48 0.93 14.88
CA ILE A 43 16.46 0.66 13.81
C ILE A 43 17.84 0.36 14.40
N LYS A 44 18.16 0.91 15.59
CA LYS A 44 19.46 0.69 16.24
C LYS A 44 19.69 -0.73 16.77
N ASP A 45 18.63 -1.50 17.04
CA ASP A 45 18.75 -2.82 17.68
C ASP A 45 18.53 -3.99 16.71
N ARG A 46 18.32 -3.74 15.41
CA ARG A 46 18.22 -4.84 14.45
C ARG A 46 19.61 -5.45 14.23
N PRO A 47 19.81 -6.74 14.52
CA PRO A 47 21.10 -7.37 14.25
C PRO A 47 21.38 -7.33 12.75
N ILE A 48 22.53 -6.79 12.37
CA ILE A 48 23.02 -6.90 10.99
C ILE A 48 23.23 -8.39 10.73
N GLN A 49 22.45 -8.94 9.80
CA GLN A 49 22.66 -10.32 9.37
C GLN A 49 23.94 -10.38 8.55
N THR A 50 24.96 -11.06 9.08
CA THR A 50 26.28 -11.23 8.46
C THR A 50 26.40 -12.55 7.70
N SER A 51 25.42 -13.44 7.84
CA SER A 51 25.35 -14.73 7.17
C SER A 51 23.91 -15.08 6.84
N PHE A 52 23.71 -15.67 5.66
CA PHE A 52 22.41 -16.17 5.22
C PHE A 52 22.55 -17.63 4.79
N ASN A 53 21.63 -18.50 5.21
CA ASN A 53 21.47 -19.84 4.69
C ASN A 53 20.19 -19.92 3.83
N ILE A 54 20.22 -20.71 2.76
CA ILE A 54 19.02 -20.91 1.92
C ILE A 54 17.84 -21.47 2.72
N ASN A 55 18.12 -22.28 3.75
CA ASN A 55 17.10 -22.89 4.60
C ASN A 55 16.47 -21.91 5.59
N ASP A 56 17.00 -20.69 5.72
CA ASP A 56 16.39 -19.63 6.53
C ASP A 56 15.16 -19.02 5.84
N PHE A 57 14.93 -19.36 4.56
CA PHE A 57 13.86 -18.81 3.74
C PHE A 57 12.90 -19.91 3.29
N ASN A 58 11.60 -19.66 3.48
CA ASN A 58 10.53 -20.52 2.95
C ASN A 58 10.19 -20.16 1.51
N SER A 59 9.53 -21.07 0.82
CA SER A 59 9.04 -20.81 -0.53
C SER A 59 7.93 -19.75 -0.48
N ALA A 60 7.88 -18.87 -1.48
CA ALA A 60 6.75 -17.94 -1.62
C ALA A 60 5.40 -18.66 -1.74
N ILE A 61 5.40 -19.91 -2.22
CA ILE A 61 4.19 -20.76 -2.31
C ILE A 61 3.62 -21.05 -0.92
N ASP A 62 4.45 -21.19 0.11
CA ASP A 62 3.99 -21.45 1.47
C ASP A 62 3.13 -20.28 1.99
N CYS A 63 3.43 -19.06 1.54
CA CYS A 63 2.71 -17.84 1.88
C CYS A 63 1.37 -17.71 1.15
N GLN A 64 1.17 -18.41 0.01
CA GLN A 64 -0.03 -18.29 -0.83
C GLN A 64 -1.30 -18.68 -0.05
N ASN A 65 -1.20 -19.66 0.84
CA ASN A 65 -2.35 -20.17 1.60
C ASN A 65 -2.97 -19.10 2.52
N CYS A 66 -2.14 -18.26 3.14
CA CYS A 66 -2.58 -17.20 4.05
C CYS A 66 -2.72 -15.84 3.36
N HIS A 67 -1.96 -15.60 2.28
CA HIS A 67 -1.88 -14.31 1.57
C HIS A 67 -2.10 -14.47 0.05
N PRO A 68 -3.28 -14.91 -0.39
CA PRO A 68 -3.51 -15.24 -1.81
C PRO A 68 -3.43 -14.01 -2.72
N ASN A 69 -3.97 -12.87 -2.30
CA ASN A 69 -3.95 -11.64 -3.11
C ASN A 69 -2.51 -11.11 -3.29
N HIS A 70 -1.73 -11.03 -2.21
CA HIS A 70 -0.33 -10.58 -2.29
C HIS A 70 0.53 -11.54 -3.10
N TYR A 71 0.33 -12.85 -2.93
CA TYR A 71 0.99 -13.84 -3.75
C TYR A 71 0.66 -13.66 -5.24
N GLN A 72 -0.62 -13.42 -5.57
CA GLN A 72 -1.05 -13.18 -6.95
C GLN A 72 -0.41 -11.92 -7.55
N GLU A 73 -0.44 -10.80 -6.82
CA GLU A 73 0.18 -9.55 -7.25
C GLU A 73 1.69 -9.70 -7.45
N TRP A 74 2.38 -10.32 -6.48
CA TRP A 74 3.82 -10.57 -6.56
C TRP A 74 4.19 -11.51 -7.71
N SER A 75 3.48 -12.64 -7.85
CA SER A 75 3.77 -13.67 -8.87
C SER A 75 3.49 -13.20 -10.29
N ALA A 76 2.61 -12.21 -10.46
CA ALA A 76 2.37 -11.54 -11.74
C ALA A 76 3.38 -10.43 -12.04
N SER A 77 4.17 -9.99 -11.06
CA SER A 77 5.17 -8.93 -11.23
C SER A 77 6.49 -9.46 -11.79
N MET A 78 7.31 -8.57 -12.34
CA MET A 78 8.66 -8.91 -12.80
C MET A 78 9.58 -9.40 -11.67
N HIS A 79 9.30 -9.04 -10.40
CA HIS A 79 10.11 -9.47 -9.27
C HIS A 79 10.14 -10.99 -9.10
N ALA A 80 9.02 -11.68 -9.34
CA ALA A 80 8.96 -13.13 -9.24
C ALA A 80 9.82 -13.85 -10.30
N TYR A 81 10.11 -13.17 -11.41
CA TYR A 81 10.91 -13.69 -12.52
C TYR A 81 12.34 -13.16 -12.55
N ALA A 82 12.69 -12.20 -11.69
CA ALA A 82 13.99 -11.51 -11.74
C ALA A 82 15.19 -12.48 -11.73
N MET A 83 15.07 -13.64 -11.08
CA MET A 83 16.15 -14.62 -11.02
C MET A 83 16.13 -15.67 -12.14
N LYS A 84 15.17 -15.59 -13.08
CA LYS A 84 14.94 -16.58 -14.14
C LYS A 84 14.81 -15.95 -15.53
N ASP A 85 14.47 -14.67 -15.62
CA ASP A 85 14.33 -13.96 -16.88
C ASP A 85 15.69 -13.86 -17.60
N PRO A 86 15.83 -14.49 -18.80
CA PRO A 86 17.09 -14.47 -19.52
C PRO A 86 17.51 -13.06 -19.97
N VAL A 87 16.55 -12.16 -20.23
CA VAL A 87 16.85 -10.77 -20.63
C VAL A 87 17.47 -10.04 -19.44
N TRP A 88 16.79 -10.01 -18.29
CA TRP A 88 17.32 -9.42 -17.07
C TRP A 88 18.69 -9.99 -16.67
N LEU A 89 18.84 -11.32 -16.68
CA LEU A 89 20.12 -11.95 -16.33
C LEU A 89 21.25 -11.59 -17.31
N SER A 90 20.95 -11.33 -18.58
CA SER A 90 21.95 -10.88 -19.55
C SER A 90 22.42 -9.46 -19.27
N LEU A 91 21.49 -8.56 -18.95
CA LEU A 91 21.78 -7.17 -18.59
C LEU A 91 22.58 -7.09 -17.29
N GLN A 92 22.20 -7.86 -16.27
CA GLN A 92 22.92 -7.87 -14.99
C GLN A 92 24.35 -8.42 -15.15
N ARG A 93 24.53 -9.46 -15.97
CA ARG A 93 25.87 -9.97 -16.30
C ARG A 93 26.73 -8.93 -17.02
N GLN A 94 26.12 -8.17 -17.94
CA GLN A 94 26.81 -7.08 -18.62
C GLN A 94 27.21 -5.97 -17.64
N GLU A 95 26.29 -5.51 -16.80
CA GLU A 95 26.56 -4.51 -15.76
C GLU A 95 27.71 -4.96 -14.84
N HIS A 96 27.66 -6.19 -14.33
CA HIS A 96 28.74 -6.73 -13.50
C HIS A 96 30.09 -6.77 -14.24
N ALA A 97 30.10 -7.11 -15.54
CA ALA A 97 31.32 -7.10 -16.33
C ALA A 97 31.88 -5.68 -16.52
N VAL A 98 31.01 -4.69 -16.73
CA VAL A 98 31.38 -3.28 -16.86
C VAL A 98 31.92 -2.75 -15.53
N HIS A 99 31.19 -2.92 -14.42
CA HIS A 99 31.61 -2.50 -13.09
C HIS A 99 33.00 -3.06 -12.74
N ASN A 100 33.21 -4.36 -12.95
CA ASN A 100 34.51 -5.00 -12.70
C ASN A 100 35.65 -4.45 -13.56
N ALA A 101 35.35 -3.89 -14.73
CA ALA A 101 36.34 -3.30 -15.63
C ALA A 101 36.70 -1.86 -15.27
N ILE A 102 35.79 -1.11 -14.63
CA ILE A 102 35.96 0.34 -14.38
C ILE A 102 36.23 0.71 -12.91
N GLY A 103 35.86 -0.16 -11.96
CA GLY A 103 36.03 0.07 -10.52
C GLY A 103 34.80 0.64 -9.85
#